data_AF-A0A929H5S7-F1
#
_entry.id   AF-A0A929H5S7-F1
#
_cell.length_a   1.000
_cell.length_b   1.000
_cell.length_c   1.000
_cell.angle_alpha   90.00
_cell.angle_beta   90.00
_cell.angle_gamma   90.00
#
_symmetry.space_group_name_H-M   'P 1'
#
loop_
_entity.id
_entity.type
_entity.pdbx_description
1 polymer ?
#
loop_
_entity_poly.entity_id
_entity_poly.type
_entity_poly.pdbx_seq_one_letter_code
_entity_poly.pdbx_strand_id
1 'polypeptide(L)'
;MRKKLIIIGALLAAVLLLGACIPGPEQPAYEKLSFQLSSDTTPGNTDEYDTHSFNIYLEPEQELILDFYAEGAAVMFSAITPSEEMLGYETSDGRAGNIKDTGLGHLQEKKIKAAAEGHFRFTAPEAGFYIMSVKSATPKGEIDVLIEYWIQ
;
A
#
# COMPACT_ATOMS: atom_id res chain seq x y z
N MET A 1 -37.51 29.39 -53.40
CA MET A 1 -37.91 29.06 -52.00
C MET A 1 -36.87 28.08 -51.44
N ARG A 2 -35.95 28.56 -50.60
CA ARG A 2 -34.82 27.76 -50.07
C ARG A 2 -35.22 27.10 -48.75
N LYS A 3 -35.21 25.77 -48.70
CA LYS A 3 -35.25 24.98 -47.45
C LYS A 3 -33.87 25.08 -46.79
N LYS A 4 -33.80 25.52 -45.53
CA LYS A 4 -32.61 25.37 -44.68
C LYS A 4 -32.98 24.44 -43.52
N LEU A 5 -32.35 23.27 -43.54
CA LEU A 5 -32.43 22.21 -42.55
C LEU A 5 -31.49 22.59 -41.39
N ILE A 6 -32.03 22.74 -40.19
CA ILE A 6 -31.24 22.96 -38.97
C ILE A 6 -30.66 21.60 -38.56
N ILE A 7 -29.43 21.33 -38.95
CA ILE A 7 -28.60 20.28 -38.36
C ILE A 7 -27.60 20.99 -37.44
N ILE A 8 -28.07 21.41 -36.28
CA ILE A 8 -27.23 21.92 -35.18
C ILE A 8 -27.76 21.21 -33.93
N GLY A 9 -27.30 20.00 -33.69
CA GLY A 9 -27.80 19.20 -32.57
C GLY A 9 -27.10 17.87 -32.34
N ALA A 10 -26.30 17.38 -33.29
CA ALA A 10 -25.69 16.05 -33.19
C ALA A 10 -24.17 16.05 -32.93
N LEU A 11 -23.49 17.19 -32.93
CA LEU A 11 -22.02 17.21 -32.79
C LEU A 11 -21.51 17.46 -31.36
N LEU A 12 -22.37 17.89 -30.41
CA LEU A 12 -21.93 18.17 -29.04
C LEU A 12 -22.05 16.98 -28.07
N ALA A 13 -22.79 15.93 -28.42
CA ALA A 13 -23.00 14.77 -27.56
C ALA A 13 -21.92 13.67 -27.74
N ALA A 14 -21.10 13.75 -28.78
CA ALA A 14 -20.08 12.72 -29.06
C ALA A 14 -18.74 12.96 -28.34
N VAL A 15 -18.51 14.14 -27.74
CA VAL A 15 -17.25 14.48 -27.07
C VAL A 15 -17.23 14.06 -25.59
N LEU A 16 -18.36 13.61 -25.02
CA LEU A 16 -18.47 13.27 -23.60
C LEU A 16 -18.38 11.76 -23.29
N LEU A 17 -18.13 10.90 -24.28
CA LEU A 17 -18.11 9.43 -24.09
C LEU A 17 -16.74 8.78 -24.26
N LEU A 18 -15.69 9.56 -24.48
CA LEU A 18 -14.33 9.08 -24.24
C LEU A 18 -14.05 9.33 -22.76
N GLY A 19 -14.44 8.37 -21.92
CA GLY A 19 -13.91 8.28 -20.57
C GLY A 19 -12.41 8.40 -20.70
N ALA A 20 -11.88 9.55 -20.30
CA ALA A 20 -10.46 9.76 -20.24
C ALA A 20 -9.95 8.71 -19.26
N CYS A 21 -9.38 7.63 -19.79
CA CYS A 21 -8.44 6.81 -19.06
C CYS A 21 -7.30 7.77 -18.74
N ILE A 22 -7.39 8.43 -17.58
CA ILE A 22 -6.29 9.22 -17.06
C ILE A 22 -5.20 8.16 -16.86
N PRO A 23 -4.12 8.16 -17.64
CA PRO A 23 -3.06 7.20 -17.41
C PRO A 23 -2.61 7.37 -15.96
N GLY A 24 -2.54 6.26 -15.22
CA GLY A 24 -1.98 6.27 -13.87
C GLY A 24 -0.60 6.92 -13.84
N PRO A 25 -0.14 7.39 -12.67
CA PRO A 25 1.19 7.94 -12.51
C PRO A 25 2.26 6.95 -13.02
N GLU A 26 3.31 7.47 -13.65
CA GLU A 26 4.48 6.66 -14.00
C GLU A 26 5.14 6.15 -12.72
N GLN A 27 5.05 4.84 -12.47
CA GLN A 27 5.67 4.14 -11.35
C GLN A 27 6.25 2.81 -11.83
N PRO A 28 7.30 2.29 -11.17
CA PRO A 28 7.87 1.01 -11.55
C PRO A 28 6.95 -0.15 -11.16
N ALA A 29 6.88 -1.19 -12.01
CA ALA A 29 6.17 -2.42 -11.69
C ALA A 29 6.90 -3.29 -10.63
N TYR A 30 8.18 -3.00 -10.38
CA TYR A 30 8.98 -3.60 -9.32
C TYR A 30 9.89 -2.54 -8.71
N GLU A 31 9.94 -2.49 -7.38
CA GLU A 31 10.89 -1.65 -6.67
C GLU A 31 11.44 -2.35 -5.43
N LYS A 32 12.67 -1.97 -5.07
CA LYS A 32 13.36 -2.38 -3.87
C LYS A 32 13.68 -1.14 -3.04
N LEU A 33 13.14 -1.07 -1.83
CA LEU A 33 13.35 0.02 -0.88
C LEU A 33 14.23 -0.47 0.27
N SER A 34 15.20 0.35 0.67
CA SER A 34 16.06 0.07 1.82
C SER A 34 16.15 1.33 2.67
N PHE A 35 15.82 1.21 3.94
CA PHE A 35 15.83 2.31 4.89
C PHE A 35 16.10 1.80 6.30
N GLN A 36 16.46 2.72 7.20
CA GLN A 36 16.64 2.41 8.61
C GLN A 36 15.58 3.14 9.43
N LEU A 37 14.98 2.45 10.40
CA LEU A 37 14.17 3.05 11.44
C LEU A 37 15.02 3.20 12.71
N SER A 38 14.90 4.32 13.40
CA SER A 38 15.61 4.58 14.66
C SER A 38 14.65 5.19 15.68
N SER A 39 14.17 4.37 16.61
CA SER A 39 13.40 4.84 17.75
C SER A 39 14.32 5.13 18.94
N ASP A 40 14.10 6.25 19.64
CA ASP A 40 14.61 6.49 21.01
C ASP A 40 13.55 7.18 21.86
N THR A 41 12.51 6.43 22.20
CA THR A 41 11.31 6.93 22.89
C THR A 41 11.03 6.19 24.18
N THR A 42 10.07 6.71 24.94
CA THR A 42 9.63 6.06 26.19
C THR A 42 8.71 4.88 25.85
N PRO A 43 8.90 3.69 26.45
CA PRO A 43 7.96 2.58 26.29
C PRO A 43 6.51 2.98 26.60
N GLY A 44 5.57 2.55 25.77
CA GLY A 44 4.13 2.82 25.96
C GLY A 44 3.59 4.05 25.21
N ASN A 45 4.44 4.90 24.64
CA ASN A 45 4.01 5.94 23.68
C ASN A 45 4.34 5.52 22.26
N THR A 46 3.51 4.63 21.69
CA THR A 46 3.74 4.08 20.35
C THR A 46 3.64 5.11 19.24
N ASP A 47 3.00 6.26 19.47
CA ASP A 47 2.81 7.30 18.45
C ASP A 47 4.12 7.96 18.05
N GLU A 48 5.11 7.96 18.96
CA GLU A 48 6.44 8.52 18.72
C GLU A 48 7.40 7.51 18.06
N TYR A 49 6.98 6.26 17.83
CA TYR A 49 7.86 5.26 17.24
C TYR A 49 8.11 5.59 15.77
N ASP A 50 9.38 5.44 15.37
CA ASP A 50 9.81 5.84 14.03
C ASP A 50 9.03 5.09 12.94
N THR A 51 8.70 5.81 11.88
CA THR A 51 7.81 5.35 10.82
C THR A 51 8.33 5.81 9.46
N HIS A 52 8.46 4.87 8.53
CA HIS A 52 8.69 5.15 7.12
C HIS A 52 7.41 4.92 6.33
N SER A 53 7.15 5.73 5.30
CA SER A 53 5.97 5.55 4.44
C SER A 53 6.29 5.86 2.99
N PHE A 54 5.67 5.10 2.09
CA PHE A 54 5.77 5.24 0.65
C PHE A 54 4.41 5.02 -0.01
N ASN A 55 4.22 5.61 -1.19
CA ASN A 55 2.94 5.57 -1.90
C ASN A 55 3.04 4.61 -3.08
N ILE A 56 2.02 3.79 -3.27
CA ILE A 56 1.85 2.95 -4.45
C ILE A 56 0.51 3.30 -5.08
N TYR A 57 0.49 3.62 -6.36
CA TYR A 57 -0.76 3.72 -7.10
C TYR A 57 -1.20 2.33 -7.55
N LEU A 58 -2.47 1.96 -7.37
CA LEU A 58 -3.01 0.72 -7.93
C LEU A 58 -4.29 1.02 -8.68
N GLU A 59 -4.46 0.41 -9.85
CA GLU A 59 -5.74 0.33 -10.55
C GLU A 59 -6.61 -0.78 -9.94
N PRO A 60 -7.94 -0.76 -10.14
CA PRO A 60 -8.81 -1.82 -9.65
C PRO A 60 -8.37 -3.18 -10.20
N GLU A 61 -8.43 -4.20 -9.35
CA GLU A 61 -8.04 -5.59 -9.63
C GLU A 61 -6.53 -5.83 -9.82
N GLN A 62 -5.67 -4.80 -9.77
CA GLN A 62 -4.22 -5.02 -9.77
C GLN A 62 -3.76 -5.72 -8.50
N GLU A 63 -2.83 -6.65 -8.65
CA GLU A 63 -2.23 -7.38 -7.54
C GLU A 63 -0.92 -6.72 -7.11
N LEU A 64 -0.84 -6.32 -5.85
CA LEU A 64 0.40 -5.97 -5.16
C LEU A 64 0.92 -7.20 -4.42
N ILE A 65 2.13 -7.64 -4.76
CA ILE A 65 2.90 -8.60 -3.97
C ILE A 65 3.99 -7.83 -3.24
N LEU A 66 4.13 -8.02 -1.93
CA LEU A 66 5.11 -7.30 -1.12
C LEU A 66 5.81 -8.23 -0.14
N ASP A 67 7.13 -8.15 -0.12
CA ASP A 67 8.03 -8.77 0.84
C ASP A 67 8.66 -7.69 1.71
N PHE A 68 8.77 -7.95 3.02
CA PHE A 68 9.68 -7.18 3.87
C PHE A 68 10.57 -8.06 4.73
N TYR A 69 11.72 -7.50 5.07
CA TYR A 69 12.67 -8.04 6.04
C TYR A 69 13.19 -6.89 6.92
N ALA A 70 13.20 -7.11 8.23
CA ALA A 70 13.63 -6.15 9.24
C ALA A 70 14.67 -6.82 10.16
N GLU A 71 15.88 -6.26 10.16
CA GLU A 71 16.99 -6.68 11.03
C GLU A 71 17.07 -5.78 12.26
N GLY A 72 17.44 -6.36 13.42
CA GLY A 72 17.53 -5.63 14.70
C GLY A 72 16.27 -5.74 15.56
N ALA A 73 15.08 -5.45 15.00
CA ALA A 73 13.80 -5.67 15.68
C ALA A 73 12.63 -5.84 14.70
N ALA A 74 11.50 -6.33 15.22
CA ALA A 74 10.27 -6.47 14.45
C ALA A 74 9.65 -5.10 14.11
N VAL A 75 8.93 -5.05 12.99
CA VAL A 75 8.19 -3.87 12.52
C VAL A 75 6.71 -4.18 12.38
N MET A 76 5.89 -3.14 12.47
CA MET A 76 4.47 -3.16 12.19
C MET A 76 4.24 -2.62 10.79
N PHE A 77 3.53 -3.38 9.95
CA PHE A 77 3.18 -2.99 8.59
C PHE A 77 1.70 -2.65 8.47
N SER A 78 1.39 -1.55 7.79
CA SER A 78 0.02 -1.13 7.48
C SER A 78 -0.09 -0.48 6.11
N ALA A 79 -1.29 -0.47 5.55
CA ALA A 79 -1.67 0.28 4.36
C ALA A 79 -2.85 1.19 4.68
N ILE A 80 -2.85 2.42 4.17
CA ILE A 80 -4.02 3.30 4.15
C ILE A 80 -4.55 3.30 2.70
N THR A 81 -5.81 2.94 2.51
CA THR A 81 -6.47 2.90 1.20
C THR A 81 -6.77 4.31 0.68
N PRO A 82 -7.11 4.48 -0.62
CA PRO A 82 -7.61 5.74 -1.16
C PRO A 82 -8.87 6.26 -0.45
N SER A 83 -9.71 5.36 0.05
CA SER A 83 -10.86 5.64 0.91
C SER A 83 -10.53 5.95 2.37
N GLU A 84 -9.24 6.11 2.71
CA GLU A 84 -8.73 6.37 4.06
C GLU A 84 -8.99 5.25 5.08
N GLU A 85 -9.23 4.02 4.61
CA GLU A 85 -9.34 2.85 5.46
C GLU A 85 -7.95 2.31 5.83
N MET A 86 -7.73 1.98 7.10
CA MET A 86 -6.46 1.41 7.56
C MET A 86 -6.53 -0.12 7.57
N LEU A 87 -5.71 -0.73 6.73
CA LEU A 87 -5.49 -2.17 6.67
C LEU A 87 -4.17 -2.51 7.37
N GLY A 88 -4.19 -3.48 8.27
CA GLY A 88 -3.00 -3.95 8.98
C GLY A 88 -2.57 -5.35 8.51
N TYR A 89 -1.31 -5.68 8.71
CA TYR A 89 -0.84 -7.04 8.47
C TYR A 89 -1.22 -8.00 9.61
N GLU A 90 -2.05 -9.01 9.31
CA GLU A 90 -2.30 -10.15 10.19
C GLU A 90 -1.45 -11.37 9.78
N THR A 91 -0.50 -11.76 10.64
CA THR A 91 0.07 -13.12 10.62
C THR A 91 -1.01 -14.11 11.05
N SER A 92 -1.16 -15.23 10.34
CA SER A 92 -2.27 -16.19 10.52
C SER A 92 -2.29 -16.92 11.87
N ASP A 93 -1.32 -16.75 12.77
CA ASP A 93 -1.06 -17.78 13.79
C ASP A 93 -1.06 -17.26 15.25
N GLY A 94 -1.20 -15.95 15.48
CA GLY A 94 -1.36 -15.41 16.84
C GLY A 94 -0.22 -15.73 17.82
N ARG A 95 0.99 -16.02 17.33
CA ARG A 95 2.19 -16.22 18.15
C ARG A 95 3.29 -15.25 17.73
N ALA A 96 3.68 -14.38 18.65
CA ALA A 96 4.84 -13.52 18.51
C ALA A 96 6.11 -14.37 18.63
N GLY A 97 6.97 -14.29 17.61
CA GLY A 97 8.27 -14.97 17.58
C GLY A 97 8.34 -16.09 16.53
N ASN A 98 9.17 -15.86 15.52
CA ASN A 98 9.67 -16.83 14.55
C ASN A 98 8.60 -17.62 13.79
N ILE A 99 7.98 -16.99 12.80
CA ILE A 99 7.20 -17.71 11.79
C ILE A 99 7.79 -17.36 10.43
N LYS A 100 8.47 -18.34 9.82
CA LYS A 100 8.60 -18.39 8.36
C LYS A 100 7.21 -18.68 7.82
N ASP A 101 6.50 -17.63 7.45
CA ASP A 101 5.19 -17.77 6.82
C ASP A 101 5.39 -18.25 5.37
N THR A 102 5.02 -19.50 5.11
CA THR A 102 4.99 -20.07 3.76
C THR A 102 3.63 -19.85 3.07
N GLY A 103 2.72 -19.09 3.71
CA GLY A 103 1.41 -18.71 3.19
C GLY A 103 1.35 -17.23 2.90
N LEU A 104 0.69 -16.84 1.81
CA LEU A 104 0.45 -15.44 1.47
C LEU A 104 -0.43 -14.82 2.58
N GLY A 105 0.15 -13.92 3.38
CA GLY A 105 -0.63 -13.13 4.34
C GLY A 105 -1.57 -12.16 3.61
N HIS A 106 -2.66 -11.77 4.28
CA HIS A 106 -3.60 -10.77 3.77
C HIS A 106 -3.60 -9.54 4.68
N LEU A 107 -3.73 -8.36 4.08
CA LEU A 107 -4.04 -7.15 4.82
C LEU A 107 -5.49 -7.22 5.32
N GLN A 108 -5.70 -7.05 6.62
CA GLN A 108 -7.02 -7.07 7.26
C GLN A 108 -7.25 -5.79 8.07
N GLU A 109 -8.49 -5.32 8.09
CA GLU A 109 -8.88 -4.15 8.86
C GLU A 109 -8.47 -4.30 10.34
N LYS A 110 -7.80 -3.28 10.90
CA LYS A 110 -7.49 -3.13 12.34
C LYS A 110 -6.62 -4.22 13.00
N LYS A 111 -5.93 -5.07 12.23
CA LYS A 111 -4.99 -6.06 12.78
C LYS A 111 -3.57 -5.74 12.38
N ILE A 112 -2.84 -5.02 13.23
CA ILE A 112 -1.43 -4.70 13.02
C ILE A 112 -0.60 -5.56 13.97
N LYS A 113 0.09 -6.58 13.44
CA LYS A 113 1.05 -7.38 14.21
C LYS A 113 2.49 -7.01 13.85
N ALA A 114 3.37 -7.08 14.84
CA ALA A 114 4.80 -6.89 14.62
C ALA A 114 5.45 -8.18 14.11
N ALA A 115 6.27 -8.09 13.05
CA ALA A 115 7.06 -9.20 12.53
C ALA A 115 8.42 -8.72 12.00
N ALA A 116 9.41 -9.61 11.98
CA ALA A 116 10.73 -9.33 11.41
C ALA A 116 10.79 -9.63 9.91
N GLU A 117 9.89 -10.46 9.40
CA GLU A 117 9.74 -10.75 7.97
C GLU A 117 8.26 -10.97 7.65
N GLY A 118 7.88 -10.78 6.39
CA GLY A 118 6.53 -11.13 5.92
C GLY A 118 6.33 -10.96 4.43
N HIS A 119 5.37 -11.70 3.89
CA HIS A 119 5.03 -11.78 2.46
C HIS A 119 3.51 -11.63 2.26
N PHE A 120 3.07 -10.66 1.46
CA PHE A 120 1.65 -10.35 1.26
C PHE A 120 1.25 -10.30 -0.19
N ARG A 121 -0.03 -10.62 -0.41
CA ARG A 121 -0.74 -10.32 -1.64
C ARG A 121 -1.97 -9.49 -1.33
N PHE A 122 -2.12 -8.40 -2.06
CA PHE A 122 -3.27 -7.52 -1.98
C PHE A 122 -3.81 -7.26 -3.39
N THR A 123 -5.12 -7.40 -3.56
CA THR A 123 -5.81 -7.05 -4.82
C THR A 123 -6.57 -5.76 -4.59
N ALA A 124 -6.25 -4.72 -5.35
CA ALA A 124 -6.84 -3.39 -5.15
C ALA A 124 -8.35 -3.40 -5.48
N PRO A 125 -9.24 -3.04 -4.53
CA PRO A 125 -10.67 -2.94 -4.80
C PRO A 125 -11.04 -1.65 -5.56
N GLU A 126 -10.19 -0.63 -5.49
CA GLU A 126 -10.40 0.68 -6.09
C GLU A 126 -9.09 1.30 -6.57
N ALA A 127 -9.22 2.23 -7.54
CA ALA A 127 -8.10 2.96 -8.08
C ALA A 127 -7.62 4.04 -7.11
N GLY A 128 -6.32 4.20 -6.93
CA GLY A 128 -5.77 5.33 -6.18
C GLY A 128 -4.41 5.06 -5.53
N PHE A 129 -3.95 6.04 -4.76
CA PHE A 129 -2.73 5.92 -3.97
C PHE A 129 -3.01 5.22 -2.64
N TYR A 130 -2.30 4.13 -2.41
CA TYR A 130 -2.21 3.43 -1.14
C TYR A 130 -0.95 3.91 -0.42
N ILE A 131 -1.09 4.31 0.84
CA ILE A 131 0.04 4.72 1.68
C ILE A 131 0.49 3.49 2.45
N MET A 132 1.64 2.93 2.09
CA MET A 132 2.25 1.83 2.80
C MET A 132 3.14 2.38 3.90
N SER A 133 2.96 1.91 5.12
CA SER A 133 3.69 2.40 6.30
C SER A 133 4.35 1.26 7.04
N VAL A 134 5.62 1.46 7.41
CA VAL A 134 6.39 0.56 8.26
C VAL A 134 6.79 1.32 9.52
N LYS A 135 6.33 0.82 10.65
CA LYS A 135 6.53 1.44 11.95
C LYS A 135 7.35 0.53 12.85
N SER A 136 8.29 1.09 13.60
CA SER A 136 9.04 0.33 14.59
C SER A 136 8.08 -0.29 15.62
N ALA A 137 8.33 -1.54 16.02
CA ALA A 137 7.60 -2.17 17.13
C ALA A 137 8.31 -2.02 18.48
N THR A 138 9.48 -1.36 18.51
CA THR A 138 10.27 -1.17 19.73
C THR A 138 10.46 0.31 20.05
N PRO A 139 10.50 0.68 21.34
CA PRO A 139 10.75 2.07 21.75
C PRO A 139 12.19 2.52 21.52
N LYS A 140 13.14 1.58 21.43
CA LYS A 140 14.56 1.87 21.30
C LYS A 140 15.25 0.92 20.33
N GLY A 141 16.18 1.45 19.53
CA GLY A 141 17.08 0.69 18.68
C GLY A 141 17.01 1.11 17.22
N GLU A 142 18.02 0.66 16.48
CA GLU A 142 18.10 0.77 15.02
C GLU A 142 17.52 -0.51 14.40
N ILE A 143 16.77 -0.34 13.31
CA ILE A 143 16.15 -1.42 12.55
C ILE A 143 16.43 -1.17 11.08
N ASP A 144 17.21 -2.03 10.45
CA ASP A 144 17.43 -1.98 9.01
C ASP A 144 16.29 -2.72 8.32
N VAL A 145 15.58 -2.04 7.42
CA VAL A 145 14.39 -2.57 6.74
C VAL A 145 14.63 -2.63 5.24
N LEU A 146 14.32 -3.78 4.66
CA LEU A 146 14.25 -4.03 3.25
C LEU A 146 12.82 -4.33 2.84
N ILE A 147 12.34 -3.69 1.78
CA ILE A 147 11.05 -3.98 1.14
C ILE A 147 11.29 -4.26 -0.34
N GLU A 148 10.64 -5.30 -0.85
CA GLU A 148 10.57 -5.61 -2.27
C GLU A 148 9.10 -5.73 -2.65
N TYR A 149 8.66 -5.04 -3.69
CA TYR A 149 7.27 -5.15 -4.14
C TYR A 149 7.15 -5.29 -5.66
N TRP A 150 6.07 -5.94 -6.09
CA TRP A 150 5.70 -6.15 -7.49
C TRP A 150 4.23 -5.81 -7.70
N ILE A 151 3.92 -5.12 -8.80
CA ILE A 151 2.57 -4.78 -9.24
C ILE A 151 2.27 -5.61 -10.51
N GLN A 152 1.17 -6.36 -10.48
CA GLN A 152 0.71 -7.24 -11.57
C GLN A 152 -0.66 -6.82 -12.09
#